data_AF-A0A0K9YK24-F1
#
_entry.id   AF-A0A0K9YK24-F1
#
_cell.length_a   1.000
_cell.length_b   1.000
_cell.length_c   1.000
_cell.angle_alpha   90.00
_cell.angle_beta   90.00
_cell.angle_gamma   90.00
#
_symmetry.space_group_name_H-M   'P 1'
#
loop_
_entity.id
_entity.type
_entity.pdbx_description
1 polymer ?
#
loop_
_entity_poly.entity_id
_entity_poly.type
_entity_poly.pdbx_seq_one_letter_code
_entity_poly.pdbx_strand_id
1 'polypeptide(L)'
;MGTAKKGQWDQSLADAYSRLECLTKESVSRDEQDEPCMEALLFSQLTRVYLEEEDMRVRQKLKRKSSQRISRVMHERVGEFLAERLPGLSFLVIDGLLFVKREEQLLGVLKCIPDLGSYDTPSWNATIGRFAKQYQKRYKLAPDQLLFVVCSLAKSLDAAHAKALTGVDVWCGTALTTPAYREALQAYVGKCVEAMNAIPKPWEQLYFLSADVHPNALATQLIQGETASMPDRWLRPSVCEVIHFLEQKL
;
A
#
# COMPACT_ATOMS: atom_id res chain seq x y z
N MET A 1 19.49 35.85 -0.08
CA MET A 1 19.54 34.63 -0.94
C MET A 1 18.64 33.46 -0.47
N GLY A 2 17.77 33.60 0.55
CA GLY A 2 16.94 32.49 1.06
C GLY A 2 15.51 32.37 0.51
N THR A 3 15.01 33.38 -0.19
CA THR A 3 13.61 33.46 -0.66
C THR A 3 13.37 32.76 -1.99
N ALA A 4 14.32 32.85 -2.93
CA ALA A 4 14.20 32.23 -4.26
C ALA A 4 14.12 30.69 -4.20
N LYS A 5 14.92 30.03 -3.34
CA LYS A 5 14.86 28.57 -3.15
C LYS A 5 13.58 28.11 -2.47
N LYS A 6 12.98 28.96 -1.63
CA LYS A 6 11.70 28.66 -0.96
C LYS A 6 10.54 28.73 -1.96
N GLY A 7 10.50 29.76 -2.80
CA GLY A 7 9.50 29.89 -3.86
C GLY A 7 9.57 28.75 -4.89
N GLN A 8 10.78 28.29 -5.24
CA GLN A 8 10.96 27.13 -6.13
C GLN A 8 10.42 25.83 -5.52
N TRP A 9 10.61 25.62 -4.20
CA TRP A 9 10.07 24.45 -3.51
C TRP A 9 8.55 24.49 -3.44
N ASP A 10 7.97 25.62 -3.04
CA ASP A 10 6.52 25.78 -2.91
C ASP A 10 5.83 25.55 -4.28
N GLN A 11 6.43 26.05 -5.38
CA GLN A 11 5.95 25.78 -6.74
C GLN A 11 6.05 24.29 -7.11
N SER A 12 7.21 23.66 -6.88
CA SER A 12 7.42 22.24 -7.22
C SER A 12 6.44 21.33 -6.47
N LEU A 13 6.13 21.66 -5.22
CA LEU A 13 5.16 20.92 -4.42
C LEU A 13 3.72 21.15 -4.92
N ALA A 14 3.35 22.38 -5.24
CA ALA A 14 2.04 22.69 -5.82
C ALA A 14 1.82 21.96 -7.15
N ASP A 15 2.84 21.94 -8.02
CA ASP A 15 2.83 21.21 -9.27
C ASP A 15 2.69 19.70 -9.03
N ALA A 16 3.40 19.15 -8.04
CA ALA A 16 3.30 17.75 -7.68
C ALA A 16 1.88 17.35 -7.24
N TYR A 17 1.21 18.17 -6.42
CA TYR A 17 -0.19 17.95 -6.02
C TYR A 17 -1.15 18.03 -7.21
N SER A 18 -1.01 19.06 -8.05
CA SER A 18 -1.87 19.24 -9.23
C SER A 18 -1.72 18.06 -10.20
N ARG A 19 -0.50 17.61 -10.45
CA ARG A 19 -0.21 16.45 -11.29
C ARG A 19 -0.77 15.16 -10.70
N LEU A 20 -0.65 14.95 -9.39
CA LEU A 20 -1.27 13.80 -8.73
C LEU A 20 -2.78 13.79 -8.89
N GLU A 21 -3.44 14.95 -8.77
CA GLU A 21 -4.88 15.08 -8.98
C GLU A 21 -5.30 14.77 -10.42
N CYS A 22 -4.57 15.27 -11.42
CA CYS A 22 -4.82 14.94 -12.82
C CYS A 22 -4.68 13.43 -13.06
N LEU A 23 -3.57 12.83 -12.62
CA LEU A 23 -3.34 11.39 -12.74
C LEU A 23 -4.43 10.55 -12.05
N THR A 24 -4.91 11.00 -10.88
CA THR A 24 -5.98 10.33 -10.16
C THR A 24 -7.28 10.39 -10.94
N LYS A 25 -7.66 11.56 -11.47
CA LYS A 25 -8.87 11.73 -12.30
C LYS A 25 -8.80 10.87 -13.56
N GLU A 26 -7.68 10.90 -14.27
CA GLU A 26 -7.47 10.07 -15.46
C GLU A 26 -7.58 8.58 -15.18
N SER A 27 -7.08 8.12 -14.02
CA SER A 27 -7.13 6.70 -13.66
C SER A 27 -8.53 6.26 -13.21
N VAL A 28 -9.28 7.17 -12.56
CA VAL A 28 -10.66 6.93 -12.14
C VAL A 28 -11.61 6.93 -13.34
N SER A 29 -11.37 7.75 -14.37
CA SER A 29 -12.22 7.84 -15.58
C SER A 29 -11.89 6.81 -16.67
N ARG A 30 -10.90 5.93 -16.49
CA ARG A 30 -10.42 5.00 -17.53
C ARG A 30 -11.27 3.74 -17.69
N ASP A 31 -12.03 3.35 -16.66
CA ASP A 31 -12.93 2.21 -16.74
C ASP A 31 -14.32 2.70 -17.18
N GLU A 32 -14.91 2.07 -18.20
CA GLU A 32 -16.28 2.36 -18.68
C GLU A 32 -17.38 1.98 -17.66
N GLN A 33 -17.01 1.75 -16.39
CA GLN A 33 -17.89 1.46 -15.27
C GLN A 33 -18.08 2.75 -14.46
N ASP A 34 -19.34 3.08 -14.13
CA ASP A 34 -19.72 4.30 -13.39
C ASP A 34 -19.09 4.44 -11.98
N GLU A 35 -18.34 3.44 -11.50
CA GLU A 35 -17.72 3.45 -10.18
C GLU A 35 -16.22 3.79 -10.22
N PRO A 36 -15.74 4.69 -9.34
CA PRO A 36 -14.36 5.10 -9.34
C PRO A 36 -13.42 3.97 -8.90
N CYS A 37 -12.30 3.78 -9.62
CA CYS A 37 -11.26 2.83 -9.24
C CYS A 37 -10.71 3.12 -7.83
N MET A 38 -11.15 2.32 -6.87
CA MET A 38 -10.89 2.50 -5.44
C MET A 38 -9.41 2.35 -5.10
N GLU A 39 -8.71 1.44 -5.77
CA GLU A 39 -7.26 1.28 -5.62
C GLU A 39 -6.51 2.53 -6.07
N ALA A 40 -6.91 3.15 -7.18
CA ALA A 40 -6.31 4.40 -7.65
C ALA A 40 -6.51 5.53 -6.64
N LEU A 41 -7.71 5.64 -6.07
CA LEU A 41 -8.02 6.62 -5.04
C LEU A 41 -7.16 6.41 -3.79
N LEU A 42 -7.07 5.19 -3.28
CA LEU A 42 -6.25 4.90 -2.11
C LEU A 42 -4.76 5.14 -2.40
N PHE A 43 -4.26 4.68 -3.56
CA PHE A 43 -2.87 4.89 -3.96
C PHE A 43 -2.51 6.37 -4.03
N SER A 44 -3.42 7.20 -4.54
CA SER A 44 -3.28 8.66 -4.55
C SER A 44 -3.20 9.22 -3.13
N GLN A 45 -4.09 8.82 -2.22
CA GLN A 45 -4.03 9.23 -0.81
C GLN A 45 -2.72 8.83 -0.13
N LEU A 46 -2.23 7.61 -0.38
CA LEU A 46 -0.94 7.16 0.15
C LEU A 46 0.24 7.92 -0.45
N THR A 47 0.16 8.31 -1.73
CA THR A 47 1.17 9.15 -2.38
C THR A 47 1.21 10.54 -1.74
N ARG A 48 0.05 11.12 -1.39
CA ARG A 48 -0.04 12.40 -0.65
C ARG A 48 0.70 12.35 0.68
N VAL A 49 0.64 11.25 1.44
CA VAL A 49 1.41 11.08 2.68
C VAL A 49 2.91 11.28 2.45
N TYR A 50 3.45 10.79 1.33
CA TYR A 50 4.86 10.95 1.00
C TYR A 50 5.20 12.36 0.49
N LEU A 51 4.28 13.05 -0.17
CA LEU A 51 4.44 14.48 -0.52
C LEU A 51 4.48 15.34 0.75
N GLU A 52 3.53 15.14 1.67
CA GLU A 52 3.46 15.83 2.97
C GLU A 52 4.73 15.59 3.80
N GLU A 53 5.21 14.35 3.89
CA GLU A 53 6.43 14.04 4.64
C GLU A 53 7.68 14.63 3.98
N GLU A 54 7.73 14.73 2.65
CA GLU A 54 8.83 15.39 1.95
C GLU A 54 8.84 16.91 2.21
N ASP A 55 7.67 17.55 2.17
CA ASP A 55 7.54 18.97 2.53
C ASP A 55 7.99 19.23 3.98
N MET A 56 7.54 18.40 4.93
CA MET A 56 8.01 18.49 6.31
C MET A 56 9.53 18.31 6.40
N ARG A 57 10.09 17.31 5.70
CA ARG A 57 11.53 17.06 5.68
C ARG A 57 12.30 18.30 5.22
N VAL A 58 11.87 18.94 4.14
CA VAL A 58 12.51 20.13 3.58
C VAL A 58 12.36 21.34 4.51
N ARG A 59 11.13 21.65 4.95
CA ARG A 59 10.84 22.82 5.81
C ARG A 59 11.56 22.74 7.17
N GLN A 60 11.63 21.54 7.75
CA GLN A 60 12.28 21.29 9.04
C GLN A 60 13.76 20.93 8.91
N LYS A 61 14.32 20.94 7.69
CA LYS A 61 15.73 20.61 7.39
C LYS A 61 16.16 19.23 7.93
N LEU A 62 15.27 18.25 7.86
CA LEU A 62 15.53 16.89 8.30
C LEU A 62 16.35 16.13 7.24
N LYS A 63 17.25 15.25 7.69
CA LYS A 63 18.09 14.42 6.80
C LYS A 63 17.28 13.35 6.06
N ARG A 64 16.17 12.88 6.64
CA ARG A 64 15.35 11.79 6.11
C ARG A 64 13.88 11.97 6.51
N LYS A 65 12.98 11.40 5.71
CA LYS A 65 11.57 11.20 6.06
C LYS A 65 11.45 10.32 7.32
N SER A 66 10.47 10.57 8.18
CA SER A 66 10.21 9.78 9.38
C SER A 66 9.35 8.57 9.05
N SER A 67 9.94 7.36 9.12
CA SER A 67 9.20 6.11 8.90
C SER A 67 8.09 5.89 9.91
N GLN A 68 8.28 6.32 11.17
CA GLN A 68 7.26 6.22 12.21
C GLN A 68 6.05 7.10 11.91
N ARG A 69 6.29 8.34 11.48
CA ARG A 69 5.21 9.27 11.12
C ARG A 69 4.49 8.85 9.86
N ILE A 70 5.24 8.47 8.81
CA ILE A 70 4.65 7.88 7.59
C ILE A 70 3.77 6.69 7.98
N SER A 71 4.27 5.75 8.78
CA SER A 71 3.49 4.59 9.19
C SER A 71 2.21 5.01 9.91
N ARG A 72 2.26 5.97 10.84
CA ARG A 72 1.06 6.42 11.55
C ARG A 72 0.06 7.07 10.60
N VAL A 73 0.50 8.08 9.82
CA VAL A 73 -0.35 8.84 8.90
C VAL A 73 -0.92 7.94 7.80
N MET A 74 -0.17 6.96 7.32
CA MET A 74 -0.66 5.96 6.38
C MET A 74 -1.87 5.18 6.93
N HIS A 75 -1.81 4.74 8.19
CA HIS A 75 -2.95 4.04 8.80
C HIS A 75 -4.14 4.99 9.02
N GLU A 76 -3.87 6.27 9.36
CA GLU A 76 -4.90 7.31 9.48
C GLU A 76 -5.61 7.50 8.12
N ARG A 77 -4.87 7.70 7.03
CA ARG A 77 -5.44 7.85 5.67
C ARG A 77 -6.22 6.62 5.20
N VAL A 78 -5.72 5.41 5.48
CA VAL A 78 -6.46 4.18 5.17
C VAL A 78 -7.75 4.10 6.01
N GLY A 79 -7.71 4.51 7.27
CA GLY A 79 -8.90 4.60 8.13
C GLY A 79 -9.93 5.60 7.60
N GLU A 80 -9.50 6.80 7.21
CA GLU A 80 -10.35 7.82 6.58
C GLU A 80 -11.00 7.28 5.29
N PHE A 81 -10.18 6.67 4.42
CA PHE A 81 -10.65 6.05 3.18
C PHE A 81 -11.73 4.99 3.40
N LEU A 82 -11.54 4.11 4.40
CA LEU A 82 -12.51 3.07 4.73
C LEU A 82 -13.75 3.64 5.41
N ALA A 83 -13.61 4.65 6.27
CA ALA A 83 -14.72 5.30 6.96
C ALA A 83 -15.70 5.98 6.01
N GLU A 84 -15.21 6.57 4.91
CA GLU A 84 -16.04 7.15 3.85
C GLU A 84 -16.93 6.11 3.15
N ARG A 85 -16.53 4.83 3.16
CA ARG A 85 -17.15 3.74 2.39
C ARG A 85 -17.93 2.75 3.25
N LEU A 86 -17.60 2.66 4.54
CA LEU A 86 -18.19 1.73 5.50
C LEU A 86 -18.90 2.52 6.61
N PRO A 87 -20.04 3.17 6.30
CA PRO A 87 -20.79 3.92 7.31
C PRO A 87 -21.25 2.97 8.42
N GLY A 88 -21.03 3.39 9.67
CA GLY A 88 -21.34 2.57 10.86
C GLY A 88 -20.14 1.83 11.45
N LEU A 89 -18.98 1.86 10.78
CA LEU A 89 -17.72 1.43 11.36
C LEU A 89 -16.92 2.62 11.91
N SER A 90 -16.15 2.35 12.96
CA SER A 90 -15.21 3.28 13.56
C SER A 90 -13.79 2.75 13.39
N PHE A 91 -12.88 3.68 13.11
CA PHE A 91 -11.50 3.40 12.73
C PHE A 91 -10.57 4.14 13.68
N LEU A 92 -9.70 3.41 14.39
CA LEU A 92 -8.80 4.00 15.38
C LEU A 92 -7.38 3.48 15.22
N VAL A 93 -6.42 4.40 15.08
CA VAL A 93 -5.00 4.04 14.99
C VAL A 93 -4.39 3.92 16.38
N ILE A 94 -3.85 2.75 16.71
CA ILE A 94 -3.15 2.48 17.97
C ILE A 94 -1.85 1.73 17.65
N ASP A 95 -0.71 2.28 18.07
CA ASP A 95 0.63 1.70 17.90
C ASP A 95 0.96 1.24 16.45
N GLY A 96 0.47 1.97 15.44
CA GLY A 96 0.70 1.62 14.04
C GLY A 96 -0.08 0.39 13.56
N LEU A 97 -1.26 0.19 14.14
CA LEU A 97 -2.33 -0.70 13.69
C LEU A 97 -3.62 0.11 13.61
N LEU A 98 -4.48 -0.23 12.65
CA LEU A 98 -5.79 0.39 12.48
C LEU A 98 -6.87 -0.57 12.98
N PHE A 99 -7.46 -0.26 14.13
CA PHE A 99 -8.55 -1.05 14.72
C PHE A 99 -9.87 -0.65 14.07
N VAL A 100 -10.63 -1.65 13.65
CA VAL A 100 -11.95 -1.49 13.03
C VAL A 100 -13.00 -2.05 13.98
N LYS A 101 -13.91 -1.19 14.42
CA LYS A 101 -14.98 -1.56 15.34
C LYS A 101 -16.33 -1.15 14.81
N ARG A 102 -17.36 -1.91 15.19
CA ARG A 102 -18.76 -1.46 15.16
C ARG A 102 -19.22 -1.35 16.60
N GLU A 103 -19.57 -0.14 17.03
CA GLU A 103 -19.80 0.16 18.44
C GLU A 103 -18.60 -0.33 19.28
N GLU A 104 -18.80 -1.28 20.20
CA GLU A 104 -17.73 -1.86 21.02
C GLU A 104 -17.15 -3.17 20.45
N GLN A 105 -17.75 -3.73 19.41
CA GLN A 105 -17.30 -4.99 18.82
C GLN A 105 -16.12 -4.78 17.87
N LEU A 106 -15.01 -5.46 18.13
CA LEU A 106 -13.86 -5.50 17.23
C LEU A 106 -14.14 -6.42 16.04
N LEU A 107 -14.11 -5.86 14.83
CA LEU A 107 -14.30 -6.61 13.58
C LEU A 107 -12.98 -7.03 12.94
N GLY A 108 -11.94 -6.21 13.10
CA GLY A 108 -10.62 -6.50 12.54
C GLY A 108 -9.58 -5.47 12.94
N VAL A 109 -8.33 -5.78 12.63
CA VAL A 109 -7.18 -4.90 12.85
C VAL A 109 -6.33 -4.92 11.59
N LEU A 110 -6.12 -3.77 10.95
CA LEU A 110 -5.34 -3.67 9.73
C LEU A 110 -3.92 -3.23 10.05
N LYS A 111 -2.95 -3.91 9.43
CA LYS A 111 -1.56 -3.50 9.34
C LYS A 111 -1.24 -3.08 7.91
N CYS A 112 -0.99 -1.79 7.71
CA CYS A 112 -0.47 -1.27 6.46
C CYS A 112 1.05 -1.45 6.43
N ILE A 113 1.54 -2.06 5.36
CA ILE A 113 2.96 -2.34 5.12
C ILE A 113 3.35 -1.61 3.82
N PRO A 114 4.27 -0.63 3.85
CA PRO A 114 4.69 0.07 2.62
C PRO A 114 5.22 -0.88 1.54
N ASP A 115 6.08 -1.81 1.94
CA ASP A 115 6.63 -2.89 1.12
C ASP A 115 7.11 -4.04 2.02
N LEU A 116 7.23 -5.25 1.48
CA LEU A 116 7.71 -6.42 2.23
C LEU A 116 9.25 -6.48 2.32
N GLY A 117 9.94 -5.57 1.62
CA GLY A 117 11.40 -5.38 1.64
C GLY A 117 12.26 -6.58 1.24
N SER A 118 11.64 -7.70 0.87
CA SER A 118 12.28 -9.00 0.68
C SER A 118 11.65 -9.73 -0.49
N TYR A 119 12.44 -10.58 -1.15
CA TYR A 119 12.14 -11.00 -2.51
C TYR A 119 11.62 -12.44 -2.65
N ASP A 120 11.52 -13.21 -1.55
CA ASP A 120 11.07 -14.61 -1.54
C ASP A 120 9.95 -14.89 -0.52
N THR A 121 9.25 -16.03 -0.69
CA THR A 121 8.16 -16.45 0.21
C THR A 121 8.60 -16.60 1.66
N PRO A 122 9.75 -17.25 1.98
CA PRO A 122 10.21 -17.36 3.36
C PRO A 122 10.35 -16.00 4.07
N SER A 123 10.87 -14.99 3.37
CA SER A 123 11.05 -13.66 3.95
C SER A 123 9.73 -12.90 4.12
N TRP A 124 8.79 -13.04 3.17
CA TRP A 124 7.43 -12.52 3.33
C TRP A 124 6.78 -13.13 4.58
N ASN A 125 6.86 -14.45 4.70
CA ASN A 125 6.31 -15.21 5.81
C ASN A 125 6.95 -14.80 7.16
N ALA A 126 8.27 -14.61 7.20
CA ALA A 126 8.97 -14.11 8.39
C ALA A 126 8.54 -12.68 8.78
N THR A 127 8.29 -11.82 7.78
CA THR A 127 7.84 -10.44 8.00
C THR A 127 6.43 -10.39 8.57
N ILE A 128 5.48 -11.06 7.91
CA ILE A 128 4.09 -11.16 8.36
C ILE A 128 4.00 -11.85 9.73
N GLY A 129 4.74 -12.96 9.92
CA GLY A 129 4.75 -13.70 11.18
C GLY A 129 5.30 -12.90 12.35
N ARG A 130 6.22 -11.97 12.12
CA ARG A 130 6.70 -11.04 13.15
C ARG A 130 5.59 -10.10 13.62
N PHE A 131 4.83 -9.53 12.69
CA PHE A 131 3.69 -8.67 13.03
C PHE A 131 2.59 -9.45 13.75
N ALA A 132 2.22 -10.63 13.25
CA ALA A 132 1.21 -11.49 13.88
C ALA A 132 1.59 -11.86 15.32
N LYS A 133 2.84 -12.28 15.56
CA LYS A 133 3.34 -12.60 16.91
C LYS A 133 3.33 -11.38 17.85
N GLN A 134 3.75 -10.21 17.37
CA GLN A 134 3.73 -8.98 18.16
C GLN A 134 2.30 -8.56 18.52
N TYR A 135 1.39 -8.64 17.54
CA TYR A 135 -0.03 -8.37 17.71
C TYR A 135 -0.66 -9.28 18.78
N GLN A 136 -0.53 -10.60 18.64
CA GLN A 136 -1.03 -11.56 19.63
C GLN A 136 -0.45 -11.31 21.02
N LYS A 137 0.87 -11.08 21.10
CA LYS A 137 1.54 -10.88 22.39
C LYS A 137 1.03 -9.64 23.12
N ARG A 138 0.85 -8.53 22.38
CA ARG A 138 0.50 -7.22 22.93
C ARG A 138 -1.00 -7.08 23.22
N TYR A 139 -1.85 -7.48 22.29
CA TYR A 139 -3.30 -7.24 22.39
C TYR A 139 -4.10 -8.44 22.86
N LYS A 140 -3.51 -9.64 22.91
CA LYS A 140 -4.19 -10.89 23.29
C LYS A 140 -5.40 -11.22 22.39
N LEU A 141 -5.35 -10.79 21.13
CA LEU A 141 -6.38 -11.01 20.13
C LEU A 141 -6.02 -12.18 19.19
N ALA A 142 -7.04 -12.72 18.54
CA ALA A 142 -6.91 -13.86 17.64
C ALA A 142 -6.28 -13.43 16.29
N PRO A 143 -5.34 -14.20 15.71
CA PRO A 143 -4.66 -13.84 14.46
C PRO A 143 -5.55 -13.67 13.25
N ASP A 144 -6.70 -14.33 13.23
CA ASP A 144 -7.69 -14.28 12.14
C ASP A 144 -8.33 -12.89 11.99
N GLN A 145 -8.30 -12.07 13.05
CA GLN A 145 -8.75 -10.67 13.01
C GLN A 145 -7.68 -9.71 12.47
N LEU A 146 -6.43 -10.16 12.29
CA LEU A 146 -5.34 -9.33 11.77
C LEU A 146 -5.30 -9.38 10.24
N LEU A 147 -5.52 -8.23 9.61
CA LEU A 147 -5.48 -8.05 8.17
C LEU A 147 -4.22 -7.25 7.78
N PHE A 148 -3.73 -7.46 6.56
CA PHE A 148 -2.54 -6.83 6.04
C PHE A 148 -2.83 -6.16 4.70
N VAL A 149 -2.43 -4.90 4.58
CA VAL A 149 -2.46 -4.16 3.31
C VAL A 149 -1.02 -3.86 2.90
N VAL A 150 -0.54 -4.53 1.85
CA VAL A 150 0.78 -4.32 1.27
C VAL A 150 0.67 -3.26 0.18
N CYS A 151 1.28 -2.09 0.41
CA CYS A 151 1.09 -0.92 -0.44
C CYS A 151 1.81 -1.07 -1.78
N SER A 152 2.97 -1.73 -1.80
CA SER A 152 3.75 -1.95 -3.02
C SER A 152 4.59 -3.22 -2.96
N LEU A 153 4.66 -3.95 -4.07
CA LEU A 153 5.63 -5.04 -4.29
C LEU A 153 6.87 -4.62 -5.09
N ALA A 154 7.03 -3.33 -5.43
CA ALA A 154 8.12 -2.85 -6.28
C ALA A 154 9.53 -3.22 -5.76
N LYS A 155 9.66 -3.50 -4.45
CA LYS A 155 10.89 -3.93 -3.78
C LYS A 155 10.79 -5.32 -3.17
N SER A 156 9.92 -6.18 -3.71
CA SER A 156 9.57 -7.46 -3.07
C SER A 156 9.49 -8.63 -4.04
N LEU A 157 10.02 -8.48 -5.25
CA LEU A 157 10.01 -9.51 -6.30
C LEU A 157 11.43 -9.99 -6.63
N ASP A 158 11.63 -11.31 -6.67
CA ASP A 158 12.87 -11.95 -7.13
C ASP A 158 12.63 -12.73 -8.42
N ALA A 159 13.52 -12.56 -9.40
CA ALA A 159 13.44 -13.27 -10.68
C ALA A 159 13.67 -14.78 -10.54
N ALA A 160 14.66 -15.19 -9.75
CA ALA A 160 15.02 -16.60 -9.62
C ALA A 160 13.93 -17.38 -8.88
N HIS A 161 13.39 -16.80 -7.81
CA HIS A 161 12.28 -17.35 -7.05
C HIS A 161 10.99 -17.35 -7.87
N ALA A 162 10.71 -16.30 -8.65
CA ALA A 162 9.58 -16.30 -9.56
C ALA A 162 9.68 -17.40 -10.62
N LYS A 163 10.87 -17.61 -11.20
CA LYS A 163 11.13 -18.72 -12.12
C LYS A 163 10.93 -20.07 -11.44
N ALA A 164 11.43 -20.25 -10.22
CA ALA A 164 11.27 -21.48 -9.46
C ALA A 164 9.78 -21.81 -9.17
N LEU A 165 8.98 -20.80 -8.85
CA LEU A 165 7.56 -20.98 -8.55
C LEU A 165 6.69 -21.08 -9.80
N THR A 166 6.94 -20.28 -10.82
CA THR A 166 6.02 -20.13 -11.97
C THR A 166 6.52 -20.78 -13.26
N GLY A 167 7.80 -21.13 -13.34
CA GLY A 167 8.46 -21.57 -14.57
C GLY A 167 8.79 -20.43 -15.55
N VAL A 168 8.38 -19.19 -15.26
CA VAL A 168 8.60 -18.02 -16.13
C VAL A 168 9.96 -17.42 -15.86
N ASP A 169 10.78 -17.33 -16.91
CA ASP A 169 12.10 -16.73 -16.83
C ASP A 169 12.03 -15.22 -17.13
N VAL A 170 12.61 -14.42 -16.25
CA VAL A 170 12.66 -12.96 -16.37
C VAL A 170 14.05 -12.46 -16.01
N TRP A 171 14.47 -11.38 -16.65
CA TRP A 171 15.83 -10.84 -16.49
C TRP A 171 16.06 -10.16 -15.14
N CYS A 172 15.01 -9.65 -14.47
CA CYS A 172 15.07 -9.14 -13.10
C CYS A 172 13.67 -9.14 -12.44
N GLY A 173 13.61 -8.98 -11.11
CA GLY A 173 12.34 -8.96 -10.38
C GLY A 173 11.38 -7.86 -10.85
N THR A 174 11.90 -6.67 -11.18
CA THR A 174 11.10 -5.56 -11.75
C THR A 174 10.53 -5.90 -13.13
N ALA A 175 11.13 -6.83 -13.87
CA ALA A 175 10.58 -7.24 -15.17
C ALA A 175 9.20 -7.90 -15.02
N LEU A 176 8.95 -8.59 -13.91
CA LEU A 176 7.65 -9.21 -13.61
C LEU A 176 6.53 -8.20 -13.52
N THR A 177 6.85 -6.94 -13.22
CA THR A 177 5.86 -5.88 -13.10
C THR A 177 5.49 -5.24 -14.44
N THR A 178 6.18 -5.61 -15.52
CA THR A 178 5.86 -5.09 -16.85
C THR A 178 4.60 -5.72 -17.43
N PRO A 179 3.93 -5.05 -18.38
CA PRO A 179 2.67 -5.53 -18.92
C PRO A 179 2.65 -6.96 -19.46
N ALA A 180 3.77 -7.40 -20.04
CA ALA A 180 3.91 -8.71 -20.65
C ALA A 180 3.86 -9.87 -19.64
N TYR A 181 4.15 -9.61 -18.36
CA TYR A 181 4.24 -10.66 -17.32
C TYR A 181 3.11 -10.60 -16.30
N ARG A 182 1.98 -9.93 -16.62
CA ARG A 182 0.86 -9.75 -15.68
C ARG A 182 0.36 -11.06 -15.08
N GLU A 183 0.12 -12.07 -15.91
CA GLU A 183 -0.35 -13.38 -15.45
C GLU A 183 0.71 -14.10 -14.61
N ALA A 184 1.98 -14.02 -15.02
CA ALA A 184 3.10 -14.61 -14.29
C ALA A 184 3.26 -13.97 -12.90
N LEU A 185 3.11 -12.65 -12.81
CA LEU A 185 3.14 -11.92 -11.55
C LEU A 185 1.97 -12.32 -10.64
N GLN A 186 0.75 -12.39 -11.16
CA GLN A 186 -0.41 -12.82 -10.37
C GLN A 186 -0.26 -14.27 -9.88
N ALA A 187 0.25 -15.16 -10.73
CA ALA A 187 0.54 -16.55 -10.37
C ALA A 187 1.64 -16.64 -9.30
N TYR A 188 2.69 -15.82 -9.42
CA TYR A 188 3.77 -15.73 -8.44
C TYR A 188 3.25 -15.28 -7.07
N VAL A 189 2.52 -14.16 -7.03
CA VAL A 189 1.92 -13.64 -5.80
C VAL A 189 0.98 -14.68 -5.19
N GLY A 190 0.12 -15.31 -6.00
CA GLY A 190 -0.79 -16.35 -5.53
C GLY A 190 -0.08 -17.53 -4.88
N LYS A 191 1.00 -18.04 -5.51
CA LYS A 191 1.82 -19.11 -4.93
C LYS A 191 2.50 -18.70 -3.63
N CYS A 192 2.97 -17.46 -3.52
CA CYS A 192 3.53 -16.91 -2.28
C CYS A 192 2.48 -16.84 -1.16
N VAL A 193 1.24 -16.44 -1.47
CA VAL A 193 0.12 -16.36 -0.52
C VAL A 193 -0.29 -17.76 -0.07
N GLU A 194 -0.42 -18.71 -1.01
CA GLU A 194 -0.80 -20.09 -0.75
C GLU A 194 0.20 -20.82 0.16
N ALA A 195 1.50 -20.57 -0.03
CA ALA A 195 2.55 -21.15 0.80
C ALA A 195 2.76 -20.44 2.16
N MET A 196 2.01 -19.37 2.45
CA MET A 196 2.16 -18.61 3.69
C MET A 196 1.56 -19.35 4.89
N ASN A 197 2.32 -19.47 5.97
CA ASN A 197 1.86 -20.11 7.21
C ASN A 197 1.96 -19.20 8.46
N ALA A 198 2.34 -17.93 8.28
CA ALA A 198 2.41 -16.93 9.34
C ALA A 198 1.04 -16.53 9.93
N ILE A 199 -0.03 -16.76 9.16
CA ILE A 199 -1.41 -16.40 9.49
C ILE A 199 -2.35 -17.53 9.07
N PRO A 200 -3.48 -17.71 9.77
CA PRO A 200 -4.33 -18.89 9.58
C PRO A 200 -5.05 -18.91 8.22
N LYS A 201 -5.34 -17.74 7.64
CA LYS A 201 -6.10 -17.63 6.39
C LYS A 201 -5.48 -16.59 5.45
N PRO A 202 -4.33 -16.87 4.82
CA PRO A 202 -3.59 -15.88 4.04
C PRO A 202 -4.42 -15.16 2.96
N TRP A 203 -5.28 -15.90 2.25
CA TRP A 203 -6.15 -15.34 1.21
C TRP A 203 -7.26 -14.41 1.72
N GLU A 204 -7.66 -14.53 2.98
CA GLU A 204 -8.65 -13.63 3.61
C GLU A 204 -7.97 -12.46 4.36
N GLN A 205 -6.63 -12.49 4.49
CA GLN A 205 -5.89 -11.64 5.42
C GLN A 205 -4.79 -10.81 4.77
N LEU A 206 -4.41 -11.07 3.51
CA LEU A 206 -3.35 -10.34 2.80
C LEU A 206 -3.89 -9.71 1.52
N TYR A 207 -3.84 -8.38 1.47
CA TYR A 207 -4.35 -7.56 0.38
C TYR A 207 -3.23 -6.70 -0.19
N PHE A 208 -3.25 -6.52 -1.50
CA PHE A 208 -2.21 -5.82 -2.24
C PHE A 208 -2.79 -4.57 -2.92
N LEU A 209 -2.01 -3.49 -2.91
CA LEU A 209 -2.33 -2.27 -3.63
C LEU A 209 -1.59 -2.28 -4.96
N SER A 210 -0.32 -1.86 -5.03
CA SER A 210 0.44 -1.82 -6.28
C SER A 210 1.46 -2.95 -6.41
N ALA A 211 1.63 -3.46 -7.63
CA ALA A 211 2.73 -4.35 -7.97
C ALA A 211 4.07 -3.63 -8.17
N ASP A 212 4.03 -2.46 -8.79
CA ASP A 212 5.08 -1.96 -9.66
C ASP A 212 5.55 -0.56 -9.29
N VAL A 213 4.65 0.26 -8.75
CA VAL A 213 4.95 1.61 -8.29
C VAL A 213 4.82 1.67 -6.77
N HIS A 214 5.85 2.23 -6.13
CA HIS A 214 5.77 2.55 -4.71
C HIS A 214 5.25 4.00 -4.54
N PRO A 215 4.30 4.30 -3.63
CA PRO A 215 3.77 5.66 -3.46
C PRO A 215 4.85 6.73 -3.21
N ASN A 216 5.87 6.43 -2.41
CA ASN A 216 7.06 7.30 -2.25
C ASN A 216 7.83 7.57 -3.56
N ALA A 217 7.93 6.58 -4.46
CA ALA A 217 8.62 6.76 -5.73
C ALA A 217 7.83 7.70 -6.64
N LEU A 218 6.51 7.51 -6.73
CA LEU A 218 5.63 8.42 -7.46
C LEU A 218 5.72 9.85 -6.89
N ALA A 219 5.64 10.00 -5.56
CA ALA A 219 5.79 11.29 -4.90
C ALA A 219 7.11 12.00 -5.28
N THR A 220 8.22 11.26 -5.31
CA THR A 220 9.53 11.80 -5.73
C THR A 220 9.53 12.23 -7.21
N GLN A 221 9.02 11.39 -8.12
CA GLN A 221 8.92 11.71 -9.55
C GLN A 221 8.09 12.97 -9.80
N LEU A 222 6.96 13.11 -9.09
CA LEU A 222 6.08 14.27 -9.19
C LEU A 222 6.79 15.56 -8.77
N ILE A 223 7.49 15.55 -7.63
CA ILE A 223 8.27 16.69 -7.13
C ILE A 223 9.40 17.08 -8.08
N GLN A 224 10.04 16.10 -8.72
CA GLN A 224 11.15 16.32 -9.64
C GLN A 224 10.70 16.76 -11.04
N GLY A 225 9.39 16.78 -11.32
CA GLY A 225 8.90 17.08 -12.66
C GLY A 225 9.09 15.93 -13.66
N GLU A 226 9.41 14.72 -13.19
CA GLU A 226 9.65 13.55 -14.05
C GLU A 226 8.33 13.00 -14.61
N THR A 227 8.40 12.24 -15.71
CA THR A 227 7.23 11.54 -16.25
C THR A 227 6.77 10.50 -15.23
N ALA A 228 5.47 10.49 -14.93
CA ALA A 228 4.87 9.71 -13.87
C ALA A 228 3.53 9.16 -14.32
N SER A 229 3.20 7.95 -13.91
CA SER A 229 1.92 7.29 -14.17
C SER A 229 1.40 6.62 -12.91
N MET A 230 0.07 6.55 -12.78
CA MET A 230 -0.54 5.70 -11.75
C MET A 230 -0.31 4.23 -12.08
N PRO A 231 -0.31 3.35 -11.06
CA PRO A 231 -0.46 1.92 -11.31
C PRO A 231 -1.74 1.68 -12.10
N ASP A 232 -1.66 0.89 -13.15
CA ASP A 232 -2.80 0.52 -14.00
C ASP A 232 -3.24 -0.94 -13.76
N ARG A 233 -2.56 -1.65 -12.86
CA ARG A 233 -2.71 -3.11 -12.64
C ARG A 233 -2.66 -3.44 -11.16
N TRP A 234 -3.84 -3.53 -10.58
CA TRP A 234 -4.02 -3.92 -9.19
C TRP A 234 -3.89 -5.44 -9.03
N LEU A 235 -3.22 -5.86 -7.97
CA LEU A 235 -3.02 -7.28 -7.64
C LEU A 235 -4.21 -7.83 -6.86
N ARG A 236 -4.45 -9.14 -6.98
CA ARG A 236 -5.48 -9.85 -6.21
C ARG A 236 -4.84 -10.71 -5.10
N PRO A 237 -5.38 -10.74 -3.87
CA PRO A 237 -6.53 -9.97 -3.39
C PRO A 237 -6.22 -8.47 -3.33
N SER A 238 -7.11 -7.64 -3.88
CA SER A 238 -6.95 -6.18 -3.92
C SER A 238 -7.36 -5.56 -2.58
N VAL A 239 -6.83 -4.39 -2.25
CA VAL A 239 -7.32 -3.60 -1.10
C VAL A 239 -8.84 -3.36 -1.13
N CYS A 240 -9.49 -3.35 -2.30
CA CYS A 240 -10.95 -3.21 -2.39
C CYS A 240 -11.70 -4.40 -1.80
N GLU A 241 -11.08 -5.58 -1.82
CA GLU A 241 -11.65 -6.78 -1.19
C GLU A 241 -11.65 -6.69 0.34
N VAL A 242 -10.84 -5.79 0.94
CA VAL A 242 -10.93 -5.47 2.37
C VAL A 242 -12.29 -4.86 2.71
N ILE A 243 -12.80 -3.98 1.84
CA ILE A 243 -14.11 -3.34 2.04
C ILE A 243 -15.17 -4.44 2.05
N HIS A 244 -15.17 -5.30 1.04
CA HIS A 244 -16.11 -6.41 0.96
C HIS A 244 -16.00 -7.37 2.16
N PHE A 245 -14.77 -7.69 2.59
CA PHE A 245 -14.54 -8.51 3.78
C PHE A 245 -15.15 -7.89 5.04
N LEU A 246 -14.97 -6.59 5.24
CA LEU A 246 -15.52 -5.88 6.41
C LEU A 246 -17.05 -5.75 6.33
N GLU A 247 -17.63 -5.56 5.14
CA GLU A 247 -19.08 -5.55 4.93
C GLU A 247 -19.74 -6.88 5.28
N GLN A 248 -19.11 -8.01 4.94
CA GLN A 248 -19.63 -9.33 5.29
C GLN A 248 -19.61 -9.61 6.81
N LYS A 249 -18.91 -8.78 7.59
CA LYS A 249 -18.87 -8.86 9.07
C LYS A 249 -19.89 -7.92 9.73
N LEU A 250 -20.63 -7.12 8.95
CA LEU A 250 -21.76 -6.30 9.41
C LEU A 250 -23.01 -7.16 9.59
#